data_AF-X6J4E9-F1
#
_entry.id   AF-X6J4E9-F1
#
_cell.length_a   1.000
_cell.length_b   1.000
_cell.length_c   1.000
_cell.angle_alpha   90.00
_cell.angle_beta   90.00
_cell.angle_gamma   90.00
#
_symmetry.space_group_name_H-M   'P 1'
#
loop_
_entity.id
_entity.type
_entity.pdbx_description
1 polymer ?
#
loop_
_entity_poly.entity_id
_entity_poly.type
_entity_poly.pdbx_seq_one_letter_code
_entity_poly.pdbx_strand_id
1 'polypeptide(L)'
;MIILGVVGVLSSAASAKDNRQHIDPAYQKNINYLAGLSDAQLKLVVTWSANVIAVTTRCPALQLTPDGKSKITAIYILYDVQDKHLMPNPPKFKRAIRFYEGAFRTAAQRTDSCRAEKAKDPGSYR
;
A
#
# COMPACT_ATOMS: atom_id res chain seq x y z
N MET A 1 33.91 -47.21 29.00
CA MET A 1 35.17 -47.10 28.22
C MET A 1 34.80 -46.60 26.83
N ILE A 2 35.36 -45.45 26.44
CA ILE A 2 35.09 -44.70 25.21
C ILE A 2 35.85 -45.35 24.05
N ILE A 3 35.25 -45.43 22.85
CA ILE A 3 35.98 -45.15 21.60
C ILE A 3 35.10 -44.29 20.68
N LEU A 4 35.70 -43.17 20.26
CA LEU A 4 35.22 -42.13 19.36
C LEU A 4 35.21 -42.57 17.88
N GLY A 5 34.20 -42.10 17.14
CA GLY A 5 34.39 -41.25 15.96
C GLY A 5 34.53 -41.94 14.59
N VAL A 6 33.57 -41.66 13.69
CA VAL A 6 33.88 -41.13 12.35
C VAL A 6 32.82 -40.09 11.98
N VAL A 7 33.36 -38.96 11.55
CA VAL A 7 32.72 -37.78 10.99
C VAL A 7 31.83 -38.15 9.80
N GLY A 8 30.55 -37.79 9.89
CA GLY A 8 29.61 -37.81 8.79
C GLY A 8 28.82 -36.51 8.78
N VAL A 9 29.49 -35.40 8.45
CA VAL A 9 28.84 -34.14 8.08
C VAL A 9 28.10 -34.41 6.77
N LEU A 10 26.86 -34.89 6.86
CA LEU A 10 25.91 -34.76 5.76
C LEU A 10 25.20 -33.43 5.97
N SER A 11 25.84 -32.42 5.39
CA SER A 11 25.26 -31.18 4.94
C SER A 11 23.96 -31.47 4.19
N SER A 12 22.83 -31.51 4.91
CA SER A 12 21.54 -31.25 4.29
C SER A 12 21.50 -29.75 4.05
N ALA A 13 22.07 -29.36 2.92
CA ALA A 13 21.98 -28.03 2.36
C ALA A 13 20.55 -27.54 2.55
N ALA A 14 20.41 -26.43 3.26
CA ALA A 14 19.21 -25.63 3.22
C ALA A 14 18.96 -25.34 1.74
N SER A 15 18.05 -26.09 1.13
CA SER A 15 17.43 -25.70 -0.12
C SER A 15 16.60 -24.47 0.23
N ALA A 16 17.27 -23.32 0.29
CA ALA A 16 16.67 -22.01 0.15
C ALA A 16 15.95 -22.05 -1.19
N LYS A 17 14.71 -22.56 -1.17
CA LYS A 17 13.77 -22.34 -2.24
C LYS A 17 13.78 -20.84 -2.45
N ASP A 18 14.17 -20.45 -3.65
CA ASP A 18 14.07 -19.12 -4.20
C ASP A 18 12.63 -18.63 -3.98
N ASN A 19 12.38 -18.06 -2.81
CA ASN A 19 11.11 -17.48 -2.40
C ASN A 19 11.05 -16.04 -2.93
N ARG A 20 11.53 -15.84 -4.16
CA ARG A 20 11.39 -14.57 -4.86
C ARG A 20 9.94 -14.50 -5.27
N GLN A 21 9.17 -13.83 -4.43
CA GLN A 21 7.76 -13.54 -4.65
C GLN A 21 7.60 -13.07 -6.10
N HIS A 22 6.90 -13.85 -6.92
CA HIS A 22 6.71 -13.51 -8.33
C HIS A 22 5.82 -12.27 -8.37
N ILE A 23 6.43 -11.12 -8.69
CA ILE A 23 5.72 -9.86 -8.82
C ILE A 23 5.19 -9.79 -10.25
N ASP A 24 3.86 -9.71 -10.40
CA ASP A 24 3.22 -9.51 -11.71
C ASP A 24 3.81 -8.25 -12.40
N PRO A 25 4.15 -8.31 -13.71
CA PRO A 25 4.75 -7.18 -14.41
C PRO A 25 3.91 -5.90 -14.40
N ALA A 26 2.57 -6.00 -14.44
CA ALA A 26 1.71 -4.83 -14.34
C ALA A 26 1.73 -4.25 -12.92
N TYR A 27 1.80 -5.11 -11.90
CA TYR A 27 1.99 -4.67 -10.52
C TYR A 27 3.36 -3.98 -10.31
N GLN A 28 4.44 -4.54 -10.86
CA GLN A 28 5.77 -3.92 -10.82
C GLN A 28 5.78 -2.55 -11.50
N LYS A 29 5.03 -2.38 -12.61
CA LYS A 29 4.87 -1.09 -13.27
C LYS A 29 4.21 -0.05 -12.34
N ASN A 30 3.23 -0.44 -11.54
CA ASN A 30 2.60 0.46 -10.58
C ASN A 30 3.56 0.84 -9.43
N ILE A 31 4.37 -0.10 -8.93
CA ILE A 31 5.41 0.18 -7.94
C ILE A 31 6.40 1.21 -8.50
N ASN A 32 6.88 0.98 -9.73
CA ASN A 32 7.83 1.86 -10.39
C ASN A 32 7.23 3.26 -10.65
N TYR A 33 5.96 3.32 -11.04
CA TYR A 33 5.23 4.59 -11.18
C TYR A 33 5.23 5.38 -9.87
N LEU A 34 4.81 4.76 -8.75
CA LEU A 34 4.80 5.43 -7.44
C LEU A 34 6.22 5.81 -6.98
N ALA A 35 7.22 4.99 -7.29
CA ALA A 35 8.61 5.30 -7.00
C ALA A 35 9.14 6.51 -7.77
N GLY A 36 8.66 6.72 -9.01
CA GLY A 36 9.01 7.84 -9.87
C GLY A 36 8.35 9.18 -9.51
N LEU A 37 7.26 9.19 -8.75
CA LEU A 37 6.57 10.42 -8.33
C LEU A 37 7.44 11.27 -7.39
N SER A 38 7.35 12.60 -7.41
CA SER A 38 7.98 13.43 -6.36
C SER A 38 7.32 13.20 -4.99
N ASP A 39 7.99 13.56 -3.87
CA ASP A 39 7.36 13.48 -2.54
C ASP A 39 6.05 14.29 -2.48
N ALA A 40 5.96 15.43 -3.17
CA ALA A 40 4.74 16.25 -3.24
C ALA A 40 3.61 15.54 -4.00
N GLN A 41 3.92 14.92 -5.14
CA GLN A 41 2.95 14.14 -5.91
C GLN A 41 2.47 12.92 -5.12
N LEU A 42 3.39 12.20 -4.48
CA LEU A 42 3.05 11.03 -3.68
C LEU A 42 2.18 11.42 -2.48
N LYS A 43 2.49 12.55 -1.82
CA LYS A 43 1.65 13.13 -0.76
C LYS A 43 0.24 13.44 -1.25
N LEU A 44 0.11 14.03 -2.44
CA LEU A 44 -1.19 14.34 -3.04
C LEU A 44 -2.01 13.07 -3.29
N VAL A 45 -1.40 12.07 -3.93
CA VAL A 45 -2.02 10.78 -4.22
C VAL A 45 -2.54 10.11 -2.95
N VAL A 46 -1.70 9.98 -1.92
CA VAL A 46 -2.12 9.33 -0.67
C VAL A 46 -3.17 10.14 0.10
N THR A 47 -3.20 11.46 -0.06
CA THR A 47 -4.24 12.31 0.52
C THR A 47 -5.59 12.07 -0.17
N TRP A 48 -5.60 11.91 -1.50
CA TRP A 48 -6.81 11.52 -2.22
C TRP A 48 -7.29 10.13 -1.80
N SER A 49 -6.38 9.15 -1.70
CA SER A 49 -6.72 7.81 -1.19
C SER A 49 -7.36 7.89 0.19
N ALA A 50 -6.75 8.64 1.11
CA ALA A 50 -7.24 8.83 2.47
C ALA A 50 -8.65 9.43 2.51
N ASN A 51 -8.88 10.49 1.72
CA ASN A 51 -10.20 11.12 1.62
C ASN A 51 -11.25 10.13 1.11
N VAL A 52 -10.96 9.41 0.04
CA VAL A 52 -11.89 8.45 -0.57
C VAL A 52 -12.25 7.34 0.41
N ILE A 53 -11.26 6.71 1.04
CA ILE A 53 -11.49 5.61 1.98
C ILE A 53 -12.28 6.10 3.20
N ALA A 54 -11.89 7.23 3.80
CA ALA A 54 -12.58 7.79 4.95
C ALA A 54 -14.04 8.14 4.66
N VAL A 55 -14.32 8.77 3.51
CA VAL A 55 -15.68 9.10 3.07
C VAL A 55 -16.49 7.83 2.87
N THR A 56 -15.98 6.81 2.16
CA THR A 56 -16.73 5.55 1.97
C THR A 56 -16.97 4.77 3.27
N THR A 57 -16.09 4.92 4.27
CA THR A 57 -16.27 4.31 5.60
C THR A 57 -17.44 4.97 6.35
N ARG A 58 -17.54 6.31 6.27
CA ARG A 58 -18.62 7.09 6.90
C ARG A 58 -19.93 7.06 6.12
N CYS A 59 -19.85 6.93 4.80
CA CYS A 59 -20.96 7.03 3.86
C CYS A 59 -21.10 5.73 3.05
N PRO A 60 -21.55 4.62 3.66
CA PRO A 60 -21.56 3.31 3.00
C PRO A 60 -22.51 3.22 1.80
N ALA A 61 -23.45 4.17 1.64
CA ALA A 61 -24.30 4.27 0.47
C ALA A 61 -23.57 4.80 -0.78
N LEU A 62 -22.43 5.51 -0.60
CA LEU A 62 -21.61 5.97 -1.72
C LEU A 62 -20.78 4.81 -2.26
N GLN A 63 -20.98 4.47 -3.53
CA GLN A 63 -20.19 3.43 -4.18
C GLN A 63 -19.04 4.04 -4.96
N LEU A 64 -17.88 3.39 -4.97
CA LEU A 64 -16.74 3.85 -5.75
C LEU A 64 -16.97 3.66 -7.25
N THR A 65 -16.70 4.71 -8.00
CA THR A 65 -16.52 4.64 -9.46
C THR A 65 -15.16 4.01 -9.79
N PRO A 66 -14.87 3.73 -11.08
CA PRO A 66 -13.52 3.35 -11.50
C PRO A 66 -12.44 4.36 -11.09
N ASP A 67 -12.74 5.67 -11.17
CA ASP A 67 -11.83 6.73 -10.72
C ASP A 67 -11.58 6.65 -9.20
N GLY A 68 -12.64 6.51 -8.39
CA GLY A 68 -12.50 6.33 -6.94
C GLY A 68 -11.66 5.10 -6.55
N LYS A 69 -11.85 3.97 -7.27
CA LYS A 69 -11.02 2.76 -7.08
C LYS A 69 -9.55 3.01 -7.46
N SER A 70 -9.30 3.76 -8.52
CA SER A 70 -7.93 4.10 -8.93
C SER A 70 -7.21 4.93 -7.87
N LYS A 71 -7.91 5.89 -7.24
CA LYS A 71 -7.37 6.76 -6.18
C LYS A 71 -6.94 5.96 -4.95
N ILE A 72 -7.63 4.88 -4.59
CA ILE A 72 -7.25 4.05 -3.43
C ILE A 72 -6.21 2.98 -3.76
N THR A 73 -5.97 2.68 -5.04
CA THR A 73 -5.00 1.65 -5.46
C THR A 73 -3.58 1.97 -4.96
N ALA A 74 -3.21 3.26 -4.95
CA ALA A 74 -1.90 3.69 -4.49
C ALA A 74 -1.61 3.26 -3.05
N ILE A 75 -2.56 3.43 -2.12
CA ILE A 75 -2.30 3.07 -0.72
C ILE A 75 -2.24 1.56 -0.52
N TYR A 76 -3.01 0.77 -1.27
CA TYR A 76 -2.89 -0.69 -1.23
C TYR A 76 -1.50 -1.16 -1.67
N ILE A 77 -0.96 -0.57 -2.74
CA ILE A 77 0.40 -0.89 -3.19
C ILE A 77 1.41 -0.53 -2.10
N LEU A 78 1.30 0.66 -1.50
CA LEU A 78 2.24 1.12 -0.48
C LEU A 78 2.30 0.18 0.74
N TYR A 79 1.15 -0.27 1.25
CA TYR A 79 1.12 -1.24 2.35
C TYR A 79 1.56 -2.64 1.90
N ASP A 80 1.16 -3.11 0.73
CA ASP A 80 1.56 -4.44 0.25
C ASP A 80 3.08 -4.55 0.05
N VAL A 81 3.72 -3.53 -0.54
CA VAL A 81 5.19 -3.51 -0.65
C VAL A 81 5.89 -3.27 0.69
N GLN A 82 5.22 -2.67 1.66
CA GLN A 82 5.72 -2.58 3.04
C GLN A 82 5.79 -3.96 3.67
N ASP A 83 4.67 -4.67 3.65
CA ASP A 83 4.50 -5.97 4.30
C ASP A 83 5.39 -7.03 3.67
N LYS A 84 5.59 -6.96 2.35
CA LYS A 84 6.47 -7.87 1.61
C LYS A 84 7.95 -7.48 1.64
N HIS A 85 8.30 -6.36 2.26
CA HIS A 85 9.66 -5.81 2.26
C HIS A 85 10.21 -5.51 0.84
N LEU A 86 9.34 -5.09 -0.08
CA LEU A 86 9.63 -4.81 -1.50
C LEU A 86 9.70 -3.31 -1.83
N MET A 87 9.83 -2.44 -0.83
CA MET A 87 9.88 -0.99 -1.05
C MET A 87 11.13 -0.57 -1.84
N PRO A 88 11.00 0.02 -3.05
CA PRO A 88 12.17 0.47 -3.83
C PRO A 88 12.87 1.68 -3.19
N ASN A 89 12.15 2.49 -2.40
CA ASN A 89 12.70 3.58 -1.60
C ASN A 89 11.99 3.61 -0.23
N PRO A 90 12.50 2.85 0.76
CA PRO A 90 11.80 2.67 2.02
C PRO A 90 11.53 3.98 2.79
N PRO A 91 12.48 4.94 2.91
CA PRO A 91 12.21 6.20 3.60
C PRO A 91 11.06 6.99 2.98
N LYS A 92 11.00 7.09 1.65
CA LYS A 92 9.96 7.82 0.93
C LYS A 92 8.59 7.17 1.08
N PHE A 93 8.51 5.86 0.91
CA PHE A 93 7.26 5.11 1.00
C PHE A 93 6.71 5.15 2.43
N LYS A 94 7.58 4.98 3.45
CA LYS A 94 7.18 5.13 4.87
C LYS A 94 6.65 6.52 5.19
N ARG A 95 7.25 7.59 4.64
CA ARG A 95 6.71 8.95 4.80
C ARG A 95 5.34 9.11 4.15
N ALA A 96 5.14 8.56 2.96
CA ALA A 96 3.84 8.60 2.28
C ALA A 96 2.74 7.88 3.09
N ILE A 97 3.06 6.73 3.67
CA ILE A 97 2.13 6.00 4.55
C ILE A 97 1.78 6.83 5.80
N ARG A 98 2.75 7.49 6.44
CA ARG A 98 2.46 8.40 7.56
C ARG A 98 1.58 9.59 7.15
N PHE A 99 1.79 10.15 5.95
CA PHE A 99 0.92 11.19 5.43
C PHE A 99 -0.50 10.69 5.18
N TYR A 100 -0.64 9.48 4.62
CA TYR A 100 -1.93 8.81 4.48
C TYR A 100 -2.64 8.68 5.84
N GLU A 101 -1.98 8.13 6.85
CA GLU A 101 -2.57 7.92 8.19
C GLU A 101 -3.06 9.24 8.79
N GLY A 102 -2.25 10.30 8.68
CA GLY A 102 -2.64 11.64 9.12
C GLY A 102 -3.85 12.17 8.36
N ALA A 103 -3.83 12.12 7.03
CA ALA A 103 -4.91 12.58 6.18
C ALA A 103 -6.21 11.79 6.42
N PHE A 104 -6.11 10.48 6.64
CA PHE A 104 -7.24 9.59 6.90
C PHE A 104 -7.91 9.97 8.22
N ARG A 105 -7.13 10.16 9.30
CA ARG A 105 -7.68 10.62 10.59
C ARG A 105 -8.42 11.94 10.44
N THR A 106 -7.84 12.90 9.74
CA THR A 106 -8.48 14.21 9.49
C THR A 106 -9.77 14.05 8.68
N ALA A 107 -9.76 13.22 7.63
CA ALA A 107 -10.93 13.01 6.78
C ALA A 107 -12.05 12.24 7.51
N ALA A 108 -11.70 11.27 8.34
CA ALA A 108 -12.64 10.48 9.13
C ALA A 108 -13.39 11.32 10.18
N GLN A 109 -12.79 12.43 10.63
CA GLN A 109 -13.38 13.35 11.59
C GLN A 109 -14.25 14.45 10.95
N ARG A 110 -14.33 14.53 9.62
CA ARG A 110 -15.18 15.53 8.95
C ARG A 110 -16.64 15.29 9.27
N THR A 111 -17.39 16.38 9.44
CA THR A 111 -18.82 16.37 9.77
C THR A 111 -19.72 16.64 8.56
N ASP A 112 -19.12 16.82 7.37
CA ASP A 112 -19.85 17.04 6.13
C ASP A 112 -20.82 15.89 5.83
N SER A 113 -21.98 16.22 5.23
CA SER A 113 -22.93 15.20 4.78
C SER A 113 -22.35 14.39 3.63
N CYS A 114 -22.84 13.15 3.43
CA CYS A 114 -22.43 12.32 2.30
C CYS A 114 -22.70 12.98 0.94
N ARG A 115 -23.76 13.80 0.84
CA ARG A 115 -24.03 14.60 -0.35
C ARG A 115 -22.97 15.67 -0.58
N ALA A 116 -22.54 16.36 0.48
CA ALA A 116 -21.48 17.37 0.40
C ALA A 116 -20.12 16.73 0.06
N GLU A 117 -19.78 15.58 0.66
CA GLU A 117 -18.54 14.86 0.34
C GLU A 117 -18.54 14.36 -1.11
N LYS A 118 -19.66 13.83 -1.61
CA LYS A 118 -19.81 13.48 -3.02
C LYS A 118 -19.62 14.69 -3.93
N ALA A 119 -20.14 15.86 -3.55
CA ALA A 119 -20.03 17.07 -4.37
C ALA A 119 -18.57 17.61 -4.47
N LYS A 120 -17.72 17.36 -3.47
CA LYS A 120 -16.29 17.75 -3.51
C LYS A 120 -15.47 16.93 -4.49
N ASP A 121 -15.86 15.68 -4.73
CA ASP A 121 -15.17 14.77 -5.65
C ASP A 121 -16.19 13.86 -6.38
N PRO A 122 -17.02 14.42 -7.26
CA PRO A 122 -18.12 13.68 -7.90
C PRO A 122 -17.61 12.55 -8.80
N GLY A 123 -16.37 12.65 -9.28
CA GLY A 123 -15.72 11.61 -10.08
C GLY A 123 -15.49 10.32 -9.30
N SER A 124 -15.27 10.39 -7.98
CA SER A 124 -14.94 9.22 -7.15
C SER A 124 -16.13 8.38 -6.73
N TYR A 125 -17.34 8.95 -6.71
CA TYR A 125 -18.51 8.32 -6.11
C TYR A 125 -19.73 8.31 -7.02
N ARG A 126 -20.46 7.18 -7.02
CA ARG A 126 -21.81 7.06 -7.59
C ARG A 126 -22.84 6.95 -6.47
#